data_AF-A0A380DSA0-F1
#
_entry.id   AF-A0A380DSA0-F1
#
_cell.length_a   1.000
_cell.length_b   1.000
_cell.length_c   1.000
_cell.angle_alpha   90.00
_cell.angle_beta   90.00
_cell.angle_gamma   90.00
#
_symmetry.space_group_name_H-M   'P 1'
#
loop_
_entity.id
_entity.type
_entity.pdbx_description
1 polymer ?
#
loop_
_entity_poly.entity_id
_entity_poly.type
_entity_poly.pdbx_seq_one_letter_code
_entity_poly.pdbx_strand_id
1 'polypeptide(L)'
;MSDLTAMGQYFAFWYPQVPNWITVLFIVLILISFNLLGARLFGELEFWFSIIKVVTIIAMVIVGLVLIFFSFKTHYGHASFTNLISHGGMFPGGTFGFLMSFQIAVYSFIGIELIGVTAGETKDPEKTLPKAINNVPIRILLFYIGGLLVIMSVIPWNDIDPNSSPFVKLFTLIGVPFAAGVVNFVVLTAAASATIVVSIRIVVSYSDCHNKG
;
A
#
# COMPACT_ATOMS: atom_id res chain seq x y z
N MET A 1 2.83 -7.87 -11.53
CA MET A 1 4.28 -7.65 -11.76
C MET A 1 4.79 -6.41 -11.05
N SER A 2 4.02 -5.32 -11.00
CA SER A 2 4.34 -4.09 -10.26
C SER A 2 4.65 -4.33 -8.77
N ASP A 3 3.88 -5.18 -8.08
CA ASP A 3 4.05 -5.41 -6.63
C ASP A 3 5.40 -6.03 -6.28
N LEU A 4 5.89 -6.97 -7.10
CA LEU A 4 7.21 -7.62 -6.91
C LEU A 4 8.35 -6.63 -7.07
N THR A 5 8.29 -5.77 -8.09
CA THR A 5 9.29 -4.71 -8.30
C THR A 5 9.30 -3.71 -7.15
N ALA A 6 8.12 -3.32 -6.66
CA ALA A 6 7.99 -2.42 -5.51
C ALA A 6 8.55 -3.07 -4.22
N MET A 7 8.27 -4.36 -3.99
CA MET A 7 8.85 -5.11 -2.87
C MET A 7 10.39 -5.15 -2.93
N GLY A 8 10.96 -5.28 -4.13
CA GLY A 8 12.41 -5.18 -4.35
C GLY A 8 12.97 -3.81 -3.93
N GLN A 9 12.26 -2.72 -4.26
CA GLN A 9 12.63 -1.37 -3.82
C GLN A 9 12.51 -1.19 -2.31
N TYR A 10 11.47 -1.74 -1.67
CA TYR A 10 11.34 -1.69 -0.22
C TYR A 10 12.46 -2.45 0.48
N PHE A 11 12.86 -3.61 -0.03
CA PHE A 11 13.96 -4.37 0.56
C PHE A 11 15.32 -3.67 0.41
N ALA A 12 15.52 -2.93 -0.69
CA ALA A 12 16.72 -2.12 -0.93
C ALA A 12 16.93 -1.03 0.15
N PHE A 13 15.90 -0.67 0.93
CA PHE A 13 16.05 0.22 2.09
C PHE A 13 17.04 -0.33 3.13
N TRP A 14 17.00 -1.64 3.43
CA TRP A 14 17.92 -2.26 4.38
C TRP A 14 19.20 -2.76 3.70
N TYR A 15 19.08 -3.27 2.48
CA TYR A 15 20.19 -3.87 1.74
C TYR A 15 20.33 -3.24 0.34
N PRO A 16 20.78 -1.98 0.25
CA PRO A 16 20.90 -1.26 -1.03
C PRO A 16 21.99 -1.84 -1.95
N GLN A 17 22.94 -2.58 -1.38
CA GLN A 17 24.04 -3.22 -2.09
C GLN A 17 23.59 -4.44 -2.91
N VAL A 18 22.40 -4.99 -2.61
CA VAL A 18 21.91 -6.22 -3.24
C VAL A 18 21.18 -5.87 -4.53
N PRO A 19 21.57 -6.44 -5.69
CA PRO A 19 20.84 -6.26 -6.94
C PRO A 19 19.36 -6.60 -6.81
N ASN A 20 18.49 -5.72 -7.35
CA ASN A 20 17.04 -5.85 -7.25
C ASN A 20 16.53 -7.21 -7.74
N TRP A 21 17.11 -7.76 -8.82
CA TRP A 21 16.70 -9.07 -9.36
C TRP A 21 16.91 -10.23 -8.37
N ILE A 22 17.97 -10.21 -7.55
CA ILE A 22 18.24 -11.24 -6.53
C ILE A 22 17.19 -11.15 -5.43
N THR A 23 16.92 -9.94 -4.98
CA THR A 23 15.92 -9.64 -3.98
C THR A 23 14.52 -10.10 -4.42
N VAL A 24 14.12 -9.78 -5.65
CA VAL A 24 12.82 -10.20 -6.19
C VAL A 24 12.75 -11.72 -6.30
N LEU A 25 13.81 -12.39 -6.77
CA LEU A 25 13.87 -13.85 -6.83
C LEU A 25 13.68 -14.47 -5.43
N PHE A 26 14.37 -13.94 -4.43
CA PHE A 26 14.26 -14.38 -3.05
C PHE A 26 12.85 -14.20 -2.49
N ILE A 27 12.22 -13.05 -2.74
CA ILE A 27 10.83 -12.77 -2.34
C ILE A 27 9.88 -13.76 -3.01
N VAL A 28 10.03 -14.02 -4.31
CA VAL A 28 9.20 -15.00 -5.03
C VAL A 28 9.31 -16.40 -4.41
N LEU A 29 10.53 -16.85 -4.07
CA LEU A 29 10.72 -18.14 -3.41
C LEU A 29 10.00 -18.21 -2.05
N ILE A 30 10.05 -17.12 -1.28
CA ILE A 30 9.29 -17.00 -0.02
C ILE A 30 7.79 -17.07 -0.30
N LEU A 31 7.27 -16.29 -1.25
CA LEU A 31 5.84 -16.27 -1.57
C LEU A 31 5.34 -17.65 -1.99
N ILE A 32 6.12 -18.39 -2.79
CA ILE A 32 5.81 -19.78 -3.17
C ILE A 32 5.78 -20.67 -1.92
N SER A 33 6.75 -20.55 -1.03
CA SER A 33 6.79 -21.32 0.22
C SER A 33 5.56 -21.06 1.11
N PHE A 34 5.13 -19.80 1.21
CA PHE A 34 3.91 -19.43 1.93
C PHE A 34 2.63 -19.92 1.24
N ASN A 35 2.62 -20.00 -0.10
CA ASN A 35 1.48 -20.54 -0.86
C ASN A 35 1.24 -22.03 -0.54
N LEU A 36 2.29 -22.78 -0.17
CA LEU A 36 2.19 -24.18 0.24
C LEU A 36 1.66 -24.37 1.67
N LEU A 37 1.61 -23.30 2.48
CA LEU A 37 1.02 -23.37 3.82
C LEU A 37 -0.51 -23.36 3.69
N GLY A 38 -1.18 -24.24 4.44
CA GLY A 38 -2.63 -24.41 4.34
C GLY A 38 -3.40 -23.09 4.49
N ALA A 39 -4.43 -22.89 3.65
CA ALA A 39 -5.21 -21.66 3.55
C ALA A 39 -5.78 -21.15 4.89
N ARG A 40 -6.03 -22.06 5.85
CA ARG A 40 -6.51 -21.73 7.18
C ARG A 40 -5.47 -20.98 8.03
N LEU A 41 -4.22 -21.42 8.01
CA LEU A 41 -3.13 -20.77 8.75
C LEU A 41 -2.82 -19.39 8.14
N PHE A 42 -2.88 -19.29 6.82
CA PHE A 42 -2.67 -18.03 6.13
C PHE A 42 -3.76 -16.99 6.49
N GLY A 43 -5.03 -17.41 6.56
CA GLY A 43 -6.12 -16.51 6.96
C GLY A 43 -5.95 -15.90 8.35
N GLU A 44 -5.43 -16.67 9.32
CA GLU A 44 -5.11 -16.16 10.66
C GLU A 44 -3.94 -15.17 10.62
N LEU A 45 -2.85 -15.50 9.93
CA LEU A 45 -1.70 -14.60 9.78
C LEU A 45 -2.07 -13.30 9.06
N GLU A 46 -2.88 -13.39 8.02
CA GLU A 46 -3.37 -12.23 7.28
C GLU A 46 -4.19 -11.30 8.17
N PHE A 47 -5.06 -11.86 9.02
CA PHE A 47 -5.84 -11.08 9.98
C PHE A 47 -4.92 -10.28 10.91
N TRP A 48 -3.89 -10.91 11.48
CA TRP A 48 -2.89 -10.23 12.31
C TRP A 48 -2.11 -9.16 11.54
N PHE A 49 -1.64 -9.47 10.33
CA PHE A 49 -0.94 -8.50 9.48
C PHE A 49 -1.82 -7.34 9.06
N SER A 50 -3.12 -7.56 8.86
CA SER A 50 -4.10 -6.52 8.53
C SER A 50 -4.24 -5.51 9.68
N ILE A 51 -4.31 -5.99 10.93
CA ILE A 51 -4.35 -5.11 12.11
C ILE A 51 -3.11 -4.22 12.17
N ILE A 52 -1.92 -4.80 12.02
CA ILE A 52 -0.65 -4.05 12.06
C ILE A 52 -0.62 -2.95 10.99
N LYS A 53 -1.08 -3.25 9.77
CA LYS A 53 -1.17 -2.27 8.67
C LYS A 53 -2.09 -1.12 9.01
N VAL A 54 -3.30 -1.41 9.49
CA VAL A 54 -4.29 -0.39 9.86
C VAL A 54 -3.71 0.54 10.92
N VAL A 55 -3.14 -0.02 11.99
CA VAL A 55 -2.54 0.76 13.09
C VAL A 55 -1.38 1.62 12.57
N THR A 56 -0.52 1.08 11.71
CA THR A 56 0.62 1.82 11.16
C THR A 56 0.19 3.01 10.32
N ILE A 57 -0.82 2.85 9.45
CA ILE A 57 -1.32 3.96 8.64
C ILE A 57 -1.99 5.03 9.51
N ILE A 58 -2.79 4.63 10.52
CA ILE A 58 -3.40 5.58 11.45
C ILE A 58 -2.31 6.37 12.21
N ALA A 59 -1.30 5.68 12.74
CA ALA A 59 -0.19 6.32 13.43
C ALA A 59 0.55 7.31 12.53
N MET A 60 0.80 6.93 11.28
CA MET A 60 1.43 7.80 10.29
C MET A 60 0.59 9.02 9.96
N VAL A 61 -0.74 8.87 9.80
CA VAL A 61 -1.63 10.00 9.56
C VAL A 61 -1.61 10.97 10.76
N ILE A 62 -1.65 10.44 11.98
CA ILE A 62 -1.58 11.26 13.20
C ILE A 62 -0.25 12.02 13.26
N VAL A 63 0.89 11.33 13.04
CA VAL A 63 2.22 11.97 13.02
C VAL A 63 2.26 13.07 11.98
N GLY A 64 1.76 12.81 10.77
CA GLY A 64 1.65 13.80 9.71
C GLY A 64 0.86 15.05 10.12
N LEU A 65 -0.33 14.85 10.68
CA LEU A 65 -1.16 15.95 11.17
C LEU A 65 -0.45 16.76 12.26
N VAL A 66 0.22 16.10 13.20
CA VAL A 66 1.04 16.77 14.22
C VAL A 66 2.11 17.65 13.57
N LEU A 67 2.85 17.15 12.58
CA LEU A 67 3.87 17.96 11.88
C LEU A 67 3.28 19.19 11.20
N ILE A 68 2.09 19.04 10.60
CA ILE A 68 1.38 20.15 9.93
C ILE A 68 0.93 21.19 10.96
N PHE A 69 0.30 20.78 12.07
CA PHE A 69 -0.15 21.69 13.12
C PHE A 69 0.99 22.44 13.81
N PHE A 70 2.13 21.79 14.00
CA PHE A 70 3.34 22.42 14.56
C PHE A 70 4.19 23.14 13.51
N SER A 71 3.77 23.16 12.23
CA SER A 71 4.51 23.76 11.12
C SER A 71 5.99 23.35 11.09
N PHE A 72 6.23 22.04 11.29
CA PHE A 72 7.58 21.49 11.44
C PHE A 72 8.44 21.83 10.22
N LYS A 73 9.65 22.35 10.47
CA LYS A 73 10.58 22.72 9.42
C LYS A 73 11.28 21.48 8.89
N THR A 74 10.96 21.08 7.67
CA THR A 74 11.67 20.05 6.93
C THR A 74 12.75 20.67 6.05
N HIS A 75 13.57 19.83 5.43
CA HIS A 75 14.58 20.26 4.46
C HIS A 75 13.94 20.89 3.19
N TYR A 76 12.66 20.64 2.95
CA TYR A 76 11.91 21.09 1.77
C TYR A 76 10.95 22.26 2.06
N GLY A 77 10.90 22.75 3.31
CA GLY A 77 10.01 23.82 3.73
C GLY A 77 9.25 23.49 5.01
N HIS A 78 8.22 24.27 5.32
CA HIS A 78 7.34 23.98 6.45
C HIS A 78 6.27 22.97 6.05
N ALA A 79 6.01 21.98 6.90
CA ALA A 79 4.87 21.09 6.72
C ALA A 79 3.57 21.91 6.81
N SER A 80 2.80 21.93 5.73
CA SER A 80 1.55 22.69 5.61
C SER A 80 0.67 22.12 4.52
N PHE A 81 -0.65 22.20 4.70
CA PHE A 81 -1.62 21.90 3.63
C PHE A 81 -1.42 22.78 2.39
N THR A 82 -0.77 23.93 2.53
CA THR A 82 -0.42 24.80 1.40
C THR A 82 0.51 24.11 0.40
N ASN A 83 1.35 23.16 0.84
CA ASN A 83 2.25 22.40 -0.03
C ASN A 83 1.53 21.59 -1.12
N LEU A 84 0.24 21.29 -0.93
CA LEU A 84 -0.57 20.60 -1.94
C LEU A 84 -0.83 21.46 -3.18
N ILE A 85 -0.80 22.78 -3.06
CA ILE A 85 -1.26 23.72 -4.10
C ILE A 85 -0.18 24.75 -4.46
N SER A 86 0.81 24.98 -3.59
CA SER A 86 1.83 26.03 -3.75
C SER A 86 2.73 25.83 -4.98
N HIS A 87 2.92 24.59 -5.43
CA HIS A 87 3.80 24.25 -6.55
C HIS A 87 2.98 24.01 -7.84
N GLY A 88 2.34 25.06 -8.37
CA GLY A 88 1.62 24.98 -9.66
C GLY A 88 0.11 24.67 -9.59
N GLY A 89 -0.51 24.80 -8.41
CA GLY A 89 -1.95 24.61 -8.23
C GLY A 89 -2.37 23.15 -8.11
N MET A 90 -3.67 22.86 -8.20
CA MET A 90 -4.18 21.47 -8.21
C MET A 90 -3.90 20.72 -9.52
N PHE A 91 -3.58 21.43 -10.60
CA PHE A 91 -3.32 20.85 -11.93
C PHE A 91 -1.97 21.33 -12.51
N PRO A 92 -0.83 21.04 -11.86
CA PRO A 92 0.47 21.55 -12.28
C PRO A 92 0.90 21.03 -13.67
N GLY A 93 0.44 19.83 -14.06
CA GLY A 93 0.65 19.25 -15.39
C GLY A 93 -0.48 19.55 -16.40
N GLY A 94 -1.42 20.43 -16.07
CA GLY A 94 -2.62 20.69 -16.88
C GLY A 94 -3.56 19.48 -17.01
N THR A 95 -4.49 19.56 -17.97
CA THR A 95 -5.46 18.48 -18.24
C THR A 95 -4.79 17.19 -18.73
N PHE A 96 -3.70 17.32 -19.49
CA PHE A 96 -2.93 16.18 -19.97
C PHE A 96 -2.19 15.45 -18.84
N GLY A 97 -1.55 16.18 -17.92
CA GLY A 97 -0.92 15.59 -16.74
C GLY A 97 -1.93 14.89 -15.82
N PHE A 98 -3.14 15.45 -15.70
CA PHE A 98 -4.24 14.79 -15.01
C PHE A 98 -4.61 13.45 -15.67
N LEU A 99 -4.81 13.43 -16.99
CA LEU A 99 -5.12 12.19 -17.74
C LEU A 99 -4.05 11.12 -17.55
N MET A 100 -2.76 11.49 -17.62
CA MET A 100 -1.64 10.57 -17.43
C MET A 100 -1.56 10.02 -16.01
N SER A 101 -1.90 10.81 -15.00
CA SER A 101 -1.92 10.38 -13.59
C SER A 101 -3.18 9.58 -13.26
N PHE A 102 -4.31 9.93 -13.88
CA PHE A 102 -5.60 9.29 -13.68
C PHE A 102 -5.56 7.81 -14.07
N GLN A 103 -4.97 7.46 -15.22
CA GLN A 103 -4.81 6.06 -15.61
C GLN A 103 -3.97 5.25 -14.60
N ILE A 104 -2.92 5.83 -14.01
CA ILE A 104 -2.09 5.18 -13.00
C ILE A 104 -2.91 4.97 -11.71
N ALA A 105 -3.70 5.97 -11.33
CA ALA A 105 -4.61 5.85 -10.19
C ALA A 105 -5.64 4.73 -10.40
N VAL A 106 -6.27 4.65 -11.59
CA VAL A 106 -7.20 3.55 -11.92
C VAL A 106 -6.50 2.19 -11.90
N TYR A 107 -5.29 2.09 -12.45
CA TYR A 107 -4.49 0.86 -12.42
C TYR A 107 -4.20 0.38 -10.99
N SER A 108 -4.06 1.30 -10.03
CA SER A 108 -3.82 0.94 -8.62
C SER A 108 -5.01 0.26 -7.92
N PHE A 109 -6.20 0.27 -8.54
CA PHE A 109 -7.41 -0.37 -8.03
C PHE A 109 -7.70 -1.74 -8.65
N ILE A 110 -6.79 -2.27 -9.48
CA ILE A 110 -6.86 -3.66 -9.93
C ILE A 110 -6.72 -4.57 -8.71
N GLY A 111 -7.64 -5.53 -8.56
CA GLY A 111 -7.79 -6.41 -7.41
C GLY A 111 -9.11 -6.23 -6.66
N ILE A 112 -9.85 -5.13 -6.89
CA ILE A 112 -11.17 -4.92 -6.25
C ILE A 112 -12.22 -5.90 -6.77
N GLU A 113 -12.01 -6.46 -7.98
CA GLU A 113 -12.81 -7.52 -8.58
C GLU A 113 -12.87 -8.80 -7.73
N LEU A 114 -11.86 -9.01 -6.86
CA LEU A 114 -11.80 -10.15 -5.96
C LEU A 114 -12.95 -10.18 -4.94
N ILE A 115 -13.52 -9.01 -4.62
CA ILE A 115 -14.72 -8.89 -3.80
C ILE A 115 -15.91 -9.56 -4.50
N GLY A 116 -16.01 -9.40 -5.83
CA GLY A 116 -17.04 -10.05 -6.65
C GLY A 116 -16.88 -11.57 -6.69
N VAL A 117 -15.66 -12.08 -6.80
CA VAL A 117 -15.38 -13.53 -6.73
C VAL A 117 -15.75 -14.09 -5.36
N THR A 118 -15.34 -13.39 -4.30
CA THR A 118 -15.63 -13.79 -2.91
C THR A 118 -17.13 -13.75 -2.59
N ALA A 119 -17.90 -12.90 -3.27
CA ALA A 119 -19.36 -12.87 -3.12
C ALA A 119 -20.01 -14.22 -3.45
N GLY A 120 -19.48 -14.96 -4.45
CA GLY A 120 -19.96 -16.28 -4.84
C GLY A 120 -19.63 -17.40 -3.85
N GLU A 121 -18.60 -17.21 -3.03
CA GLU A 121 -18.14 -18.18 -2.00
C GLU A 121 -18.70 -17.88 -0.59
N THR A 122 -19.38 -16.74 -0.43
CA THR A 122 -19.83 -16.26 0.88
C THR A 122 -21.13 -16.96 1.31
N LYS A 123 -21.18 -17.45 2.55
CA LYS A 123 -22.36 -18.17 3.10
C LYS A 123 -23.64 -17.32 3.15
N ASP A 124 -23.53 -16.02 3.41
CA ASP A 124 -24.65 -15.06 3.48
C ASP A 124 -24.32 -13.78 2.67
N PRO A 125 -24.43 -13.81 1.33
CA PRO A 125 -24.05 -12.70 0.48
C PRO A 125 -24.95 -11.47 0.70
N GLU A 126 -26.25 -11.65 0.95
CA GLU A 126 -27.21 -10.54 1.15
C GLU A 126 -26.86 -9.63 2.33
N LYS A 127 -26.21 -10.15 3.37
CA LYS A 127 -25.79 -9.36 4.54
C LYS A 127 -24.32 -8.98 4.50
N THR A 128 -23.46 -9.86 4.01
CA THR A 128 -22.01 -9.69 4.05
C THR A 128 -21.54 -8.77 2.93
N LEU A 129 -22.14 -8.88 1.74
CA LEU A 129 -21.73 -8.11 0.57
C LEU A 129 -22.01 -6.61 0.73
N PRO A 130 -23.19 -6.16 1.19
CA PRO A 130 -23.42 -4.73 1.41
C PRO A 130 -22.49 -4.13 2.48
N LYS A 131 -22.20 -4.89 3.55
CA LYS A 131 -21.25 -4.45 4.59
C LYS A 131 -19.84 -4.30 4.04
N ALA A 132 -19.37 -5.27 3.24
CA ALA A 132 -18.06 -5.20 2.62
C ALA A 132 -17.97 -4.03 1.64
N ILE A 133 -18.98 -3.85 0.77
CA ILE A 133 -19.06 -2.76 -0.21
C ILE A 133 -19.03 -1.39 0.46
N ASN A 134 -19.70 -1.21 1.61
CA ASN A 134 -19.69 0.08 2.30
C ASN A 134 -18.38 0.34 3.07
N ASN A 135 -17.72 -0.70 3.58
CA ASN A 135 -16.51 -0.56 4.38
C ASN A 135 -15.23 -0.43 3.54
N VAL A 136 -15.16 -1.08 2.38
CA VAL A 136 -13.96 -1.07 1.53
C VAL A 136 -13.58 0.33 1.05
N PRO A 137 -14.50 1.16 0.51
CA PRO A 137 -14.19 2.53 0.09
C PRO A 137 -13.66 3.40 1.22
N ILE A 138 -14.26 3.33 2.43
CA ILE A 138 -13.82 4.12 3.59
C ILE A 138 -12.36 3.81 3.92
N ARG A 139 -12.01 2.52 3.93
CA ARG A 139 -10.64 2.06 4.19
C ARG A 139 -9.67 2.52 3.08
N ILE A 140 -10.09 2.45 1.81
CA ILE A 140 -9.31 2.96 0.68
C ILE A 140 -9.07 4.47 0.82
N LEU A 141 -10.11 5.26 1.08
CA LEU A 141 -10.03 6.70 1.32
C LEU A 141 -9.02 7.02 2.43
N LEU A 142 -9.13 6.32 3.57
CA LEU A 142 -8.23 6.55 4.71
C LEU A 142 -6.78 6.22 4.36
N PHE A 143 -6.52 5.10 3.69
CA PHE A 143 -5.16 4.66 3.38
C PHE A 143 -4.51 5.42 2.23
N TYR A 144 -5.22 5.61 1.12
CA TYR A 144 -4.67 6.25 -0.07
C TYR A 144 -4.75 7.77 0.05
N ILE A 145 -5.95 8.33 0.24
CA ILE A 145 -6.13 9.78 0.24
C ILE A 145 -5.54 10.37 1.53
N GLY A 146 -5.83 9.77 2.69
CA GLY A 146 -5.25 10.22 3.96
C GLY A 146 -3.71 10.15 3.98
N GLY A 147 -3.14 9.04 3.48
CA GLY A 147 -1.70 8.87 3.37
C GLY A 147 -1.04 9.88 2.42
N LEU A 148 -1.57 10.02 1.20
CA LEU A 148 -1.05 10.96 0.20
C LEU A 148 -1.17 12.41 0.67
N LEU A 149 -2.31 12.79 1.26
CA LEU A 149 -2.53 14.13 1.77
C LEU A 149 -1.49 14.49 2.84
N VAL A 150 -1.21 13.56 3.76
CA VAL A 150 -0.19 13.76 4.81
C VAL A 150 1.21 13.87 4.20
N ILE A 151 1.57 12.95 3.31
CA ILE A 151 2.89 12.97 2.66
C ILE A 151 3.10 14.27 1.88
N MET A 152 2.13 14.64 1.03
CA MET A 152 2.21 15.84 0.18
C MET A 152 2.10 17.15 0.96
N SER A 153 1.51 17.13 2.16
CA SER A 153 1.53 18.28 3.07
C SER A 153 2.91 18.49 3.69
N VAL A 154 3.70 17.43 3.89
CA VAL A 154 5.01 17.49 4.54
C VAL A 154 6.14 17.63 3.53
N ILE A 155 6.05 16.93 2.40
CA ILE A 155 7.02 16.92 1.32
C ILE A 155 6.30 17.43 0.06
N PRO A 156 6.73 18.55 -0.53
CA PRO A 156 6.19 19.03 -1.80
C PRO A 156 6.21 17.94 -2.87
N TRP A 157 5.16 17.86 -3.68
CA TRP A 157 4.98 16.79 -4.66
C TRP A 157 6.11 16.73 -5.71
N ASN A 158 6.78 17.85 -5.98
CA ASN A 158 7.90 17.97 -6.92
C ASN A 158 9.23 17.42 -6.38
N ASP A 159 9.34 17.19 -5.06
CA ASP A 159 10.56 16.73 -4.39
C ASP A 159 10.45 15.27 -3.89
N ILE A 160 9.38 14.57 -4.28
CA ILE A 160 9.21 13.14 -3.99
C ILE A 160 10.05 12.34 -4.99
N ASP A 161 11.11 11.71 -4.50
CA ASP A 161 11.93 10.79 -5.30
C ASP A 161 11.14 9.53 -5.65
N PRO A 162 10.88 9.24 -6.95
CA PRO A 162 10.14 8.06 -7.39
C PRO A 162 10.80 6.72 -7.02
N ASN A 163 12.10 6.72 -6.74
CA ASN A 163 12.86 5.51 -6.43
C ASN A 163 12.87 5.17 -4.94
N SER A 164 12.37 6.08 -4.10
CA SER A 164 12.35 5.92 -2.64
C SER A 164 10.92 5.85 -2.12
N SER A 165 10.69 5.08 -1.05
CA SER A 165 9.37 5.01 -0.43
C SER A 165 9.02 6.35 0.24
N PRO A 166 7.94 7.05 -0.18
CA PRO A 166 7.55 8.33 0.41
C PRO A 166 7.19 8.20 1.90
N PHE A 167 6.63 7.05 2.28
CA PHE A 167 6.31 6.73 3.67
C PHE A 167 7.55 6.68 4.55
N VAL A 168 8.63 6.07 4.05
CA VAL A 168 9.91 6.00 4.74
C VAL A 168 10.59 7.37 4.78
N LYS A 169 10.49 8.12 3.68
CA LYS A 169 11.04 9.48 3.57
C LYS A 169 10.45 10.40 4.64
N LEU A 170 9.15 10.31 4.90
CA LEU A 170 8.50 11.08 5.96
C LEU A 170 9.18 10.89 7.33
N PHE A 171 9.37 9.64 7.77
CA PHE A 171 9.95 9.36 9.08
C PHE A 171 11.46 9.60 9.17
N THR A 172 12.18 9.44 8.06
CA THR A 172 13.61 9.81 8.00
C THR A 172 13.80 11.33 8.12
N LEU A 173 12.89 12.15 7.56
CA LEU A 173 12.93 13.61 7.68
C LEU A 173 12.68 14.12 9.10
N ILE A 174 11.84 13.42 9.88
CA ILE A 174 11.56 13.77 11.28
C ILE A 174 12.71 13.32 12.20
N GLY A 175 13.68 12.57 11.68
CA GLY A 175 14.81 12.06 12.45
C GLY A 175 14.46 10.82 13.30
N VAL A 176 13.50 10.00 12.85
CA VAL A 176 13.14 8.74 13.52
C VAL A 176 13.41 7.54 12.59
N PRO A 177 14.69 7.12 12.39
CA PRO A 177 15.05 6.04 11.47
C PRO A 177 14.41 4.70 11.82
N PHE A 178 14.19 4.45 13.12
CA PHE A 178 13.52 3.23 13.57
C PHE A 178 12.08 3.14 13.06
N ALA A 179 11.32 4.24 13.13
CA ALA A 179 9.95 4.29 12.62
C ALA A 179 9.92 4.12 11.09
N ALA A 180 10.88 4.71 10.38
CA ALA A 180 11.07 4.49 8.95
C ALA A 180 11.25 3.00 8.60
N GLY A 181 12.08 2.28 9.36
CA GLY A 181 12.26 0.84 9.19
C GLY A 181 11.00 0.03 9.46
N VAL A 182 10.29 0.31 10.55
CA VAL A 182 9.02 -0.38 10.89
C VAL A 182 7.97 -0.17 9.79
N VAL A 183 7.79 1.07 9.34
CA VAL A 183 6.81 1.39 8.29
C VAL A 183 7.18 0.70 6.98
N ASN A 184 8.47 0.71 6.60
CA ASN A 184 8.93 0.01 5.41
C ASN A 184 8.63 -1.50 5.48
N PHE A 185 8.83 -2.12 6.65
CA PHE A 185 8.49 -3.52 6.88
C PHE A 185 6.99 -3.79 6.76
N VAL A 186 6.15 -2.91 7.30
CA VAL A 186 4.70 -3.02 7.20
C VAL A 186 4.23 -2.88 5.74
N VAL A 187 4.81 -1.97 4.97
CA VAL A 187 4.48 -1.81 3.54
C VAL A 187 4.95 -3.02 2.73
N LEU A 188 6.16 -3.55 3.00
CA LEU A 188 6.66 -4.77 2.38
C LEU A 188 5.73 -5.97 2.65
N THR A 189 5.35 -6.18 3.92
CA THR A 189 4.43 -7.26 4.30
C THR A 189 3.01 -7.04 3.76
N ALA A 190 2.57 -5.80 3.56
CA ALA A 190 1.33 -5.49 2.87
C ALA A 190 1.35 -5.97 1.41
N ALA A 191 2.37 -5.59 0.65
CA ALA A 191 2.53 -6.00 -0.75
C ALA A 191 2.66 -7.54 -0.88
N ALA A 192 3.45 -8.17 0.00
CA ALA A 192 3.61 -9.61 0.02
C ALA A 192 2.28 -10.33 0.32
N SER A 193 1.57 -9.92 1.36
CA SER A 193 0.29 -10.54 1.74
C SER A 193 -0.77 -10.43 0.64
N ALA A 194 -0.88 -9.27 -0.02
CA ALA A 194 -1.83 -9.08 -1.11
C ALA A 194 -1.54 -10.06 -2.26
N THR A 195 -0.27 -10.24 -2.59
CA THR A 195 0.16 -11.18 -3.64
C THR A 195 -0.19 -12.62 -3.27
N ILE A 196 0.00 -13.01 -2.01
CA ILE A 196 -0.31 -14.37 -1.54
C ILE A 196 -1.83 -14.62 -1.57
N VAL A 197 -2.65 -13.69 -1.06
CA VAL A 197 -4.12 -13.80 -1.04
C VAL A 197 -4.66 -14.03 -2.45
N VAL A 198 -4.24 -13.21 -3.40
CA VAL A 198 -4.66 -13.31 -4.79
C VAL A 198 -4.24 -14.66 -5.36
N SER A 199 -3.00 -15.08 -5.12
CA SER A 199 -2.50 -16.38 -5.61
C SER A 199 -3.28 -17.56 -5.04
N ILE A 200 -3.54 -17.58 -3.73
CA ILE A 200 -4.30 -18.67 -3.07
C ILE A 200 -5.71 -18.75 -3.63
N ARG A 201 -6.40 -17.61 -3.81
CA ARG A 201 -7.77 -17.60 -4.32
C ARG A 201 -7.89 -18.08 -5.76
N ILE A 202 -6.93 -17.72 -6.61
CA ILE A 202 -6.87 -18.23 -7.99
C ILE A 202 -6.74 -19.77 -7.98
N VAL A 203 -5.85 -20.31 -7.14
CA VAL A 203 -5.64 -21.77 -7.03
C VAL A 203 -6.89 -22.48 -6.51
N VAL A 204 -7.54 -21.94 -5.47
CA VAL A 204 -8.78 -22.52 -4.92
C VAL A 204 -9.91 -22.48 -5.96
N SER A 205 -10.10 -21.34 -6.63
CA SER A 205 -11.11 -21.21 -7.68
C SER A 205 -10.89 -22.20 -8.83
N TYR A 206 -9.63 -22.45 -9.21
CA TYR A 206 -9.29 -23.45 -10.22
C TYR A 206 -9.58 -24.89 -9.76
N SER A 207 -9.24 -25.21 -8.51
CA SER A 207 -9.52 -26.52 -7.90
C SER A 207 -11.03 -26.80 -7.83
N ASP A 208 -11.83 -25.81 -7.46
CA ASP A 208 -13.29 -25.94 -7.37
C ASP A 208 -13.94 -26.13 -8.75
N CYS A 209 -13.40 -25.53 -9.81
CA CYS A 209 -13.86 -25.76 -11.18
C CYS A 209 -13.59 -27.21 -11.63
N HIS A 210 -12.43 -27.77 -11.30
CA HIS A 210 -12.10 -29.15 -11.68
C HIS A 210 -12.88 -30.19 -10.88
N ASN A 211 -13.27 -29.89 -9.64
CA ASN A 211 -14.00 -30.85 -8.79
C ASN A 211 -15.52 -30.84 -9.04
N LYS A 212 -16.02 -29.91 -9.85
CA LYS A 212 -17.45 -29.76 -10.22
C LYS A 212 -17.78 -30.26 -11.64
N GLY A 213 -16.79 -30.73 -12.41
CA GLY A 213 -16.97 -31.35 -13.73
C GLY A 213 -16.77 -32.85 -13.66
#